data_AF-A0A5J4ZHY0-F1
#
_entry.id   AF-A0A5J4ZHY0-F1
#
_cell.length_a   1.000
_cell.length_b   1.000
_cell.length_c   1.000
_cell.angle_alpha   90.00
_cell.angle_beta   90.00
_cell.angle_gamma   90.00
#
_symmetry.space_group_name_H-M   'P 1'
#
loop_
_entity.id
_entity.type
_entity.pdbx_description
1 polymer ?
#
loop_
_entity_poly.entity_id
_entity_poly.type
_entity_poly.pdbx_seq_one_letter_code
_entity_poly.pdbx_strand_id
1 'polypeptide(L)'
;MFEGMLREYPKRTDLWSIYIDQEIRLGDEDVIRALFERAISLSLPPKKMKFLFKKYLEYEKSVGDEERIESVKRKAMEYVESTLT
;
A
#
# COMPACT_ATOMS: atom_id res chain seq x y z
N MET A 1 3.89 13.10 -12.81
CA MET A 1 3.98 14.15 -11.75
C MET A 1 4.03 13.55 -10.35
N PHE A 2 3.11 12.63 -9.98
CA PHE A 2 3.10 11.97 -8.67
C PHE A 2 4.39 11.21 -8.32
N GLU A 3 5.02 10.55 -9.29
CA GLU A 3 6.29 9.87 -9.07
C GLU A 3 7.40 10.79 -8.56
N GLY A 4 7.49 12.02 -9.05
CA GLY A 4 8.45 13.02 -8.57
C GLY A 4 8.18 13.40 -7.11
N MET A 5 6.91 13.65 -6.78
CA MET A 5 6.50 13.98 -5.42
C MET A 5 6.74 12.83 -4.44
N LEU A 6 6.55 11.58 -4.85
CA LEU A 6 6.84 10.41 -4.01
C LEU A 6 8.34 10.16 -3.85
N ARG A 7 9.16 10.56 -4.82
CA ARG A 7 10.63 10.56 -4.67
C ARG A 7 11.08 11.61 -3.65
N GLU A 8 10.48 12.80 -3.67
CA GLU A 8 10.82 13.88 -2.74
C GLU A 8 10.23 13.65 -1.33
N TYR A 9 9.02 13.09 -1.24
CA TYR A 9 8.28 12.93 0.03
C TYR A 9 7.75 11.50 0.22
N PRO A 10 8.61 10.47 0.25
CA PRO A 10 8.18 9.07 0.31
C PRO A 10 7.40 8.73 1.59
N LYS A 11 7.56 9.52 2.67
CA LYS A 11 6.89 9.28 3.96
C LYS A 11 5.50 9.93 4.12
N ARG A 12 5.02 10.63 3.09
CA ARG A 12 3.66 11.22 3.07
C ARG A 12 2.65 10.21 2.55
N THR A 13 1.97 9.53 3.47
CA THR A 13 0.90 8.56 3.17
C THR A 13 -0.28 9.17 2.42
N ASP A 14 -0.56 10.45 2.62
CA ASP A 14 -1.61 11.17 1.90
C ASP A 14 -1.33 11.22 0.39
N LEU A 15 -0.07 11.45 0.00
CA LEU A 15 0.34 11.43 -1.42
C LEU A 15 0.23 10.03 -2.01
N TRP A 16 0.63 9.01 -1.25
CA TRP A 16 0.44 7.61 -1.66
C TRP A 16 -1.03 7.28 -1.87
N SER A 17 -1.91 7.69 -0.95
CA SER A 17 -3.35 7.46 -1.12
C SER A 17 -3.86 8.13 -2.39
N ILE A 18 -3.58 9.42 -2.59
CA ILE A 18 -4.08 10.16 -3.77
C ILE A 18 -3.59 9.50 -5.06
N TYR A 19 -2.34 9.06 -5.11
CA TYR A 19 -1.79 8.44 -6.31
C TYR A 19 -2.44 7.07 -6.58
N ILE A 20 -2.53 6.22 -5.56
CA ILE A 20 -3.20 4.93 -5.66
C ILE A 20 -4.68 5.10 -6.06
N ASP A 21 -5.39 6.06 -5.47
CA ASP A 21 -6.79 6.35 -5.82
C ASP A 21 -6.93 6.81 -7.28
N GLN A 22 -5.93 7.52 -7.84
CA GLN A 22 -5.91 7.84 -9.26
C GLN A 22 -5.69 6.60 -10.13
N GLU A 23 -4.70 5.78 -9.82
CA GLU A 23 -4.42 4.56 -10.61
C GLU A 23 -5.58 3.57 -10.55
N ILE A 24 -6.26 3.45 -9.39
CA ILE A 24 -7.50 2.66 -9.26
C ILE A 24 -8.58 3.13 -10.24
N ARG A 25 -8.69 4.44 -10.50
CA ARG A 25 -9.64 4.97 -11.50
C ARG A 25 -9.21 4.71 -12.94
N LEU A 26 -7.91 4.58 -13.19
CA LEU A 26 -7.37 4.20 -14.50
C LEU A 26 -7.55 2.70 -14.77
N GLY A 27 -7.57 1.88 -13.70
CA GLY A 27 -7.93 0.46 -13.76
C GLY A 27 -6.75 -0.47 -14.08
N ASP A 28 -5.52 0.00 -14.03
CA ASP A 28 -4.34 -0.81 -14.28
C ASP A 28 -3.89 -1.54 -13.00
N GLU A 29 -4.37 -2.78 -12.83
CA GLU A 29 -4.15 -3.58 -11.62
C GLU A 29 -2.68 -3.82 -11.30
N ASP A 30 -1.84 -4.06 -12.32
CA ASP A 30 -0.41 -4.29 -12.14
C ASP A 30 0.28 -3.05 -11.55
N VAL A 31 -0.06 -1.87 -12.06
CA VAL A 31 0.46 -0.60 -11.53
C VAL A 31 -0.03 -0.36 -10.11
N ILE A 32 -1.32 -0.57 -9.83
CA ILE A 32 -1.91 -0.36 -8.51
C ILE A 32 -1.23 -1.27 -7.48
N ARG A 33 -1.07 -2.57 -7.80
CA ARG A 33 -0.40 -3.54 -6.94
C ARG A 33 1.06 -3.18 -6.72
N ALA A 34 1.79 -2.80 -7.77
CA ALA A 34 3.19 -2.36 -7.65
C ALA A 34 3.34 -1.14 -6.74
N LEU A 35 2.39 -0.20 -6.78
CA LEU A 35 2.38 0.97 -5.90
C LEU A 35 2.11 0.59 -4.44
N PHE A 36 1.16 -0.30 -4.18
CA PHE A 36 0.91 -0.80 -2.84
C PHE A 36 2.12 -1.52 -2.26
N GLU A 37 2.71 -2.45 -3.02
CA GLU A 37 3.92 -3.19 -2.64
C GLU A 37 5.07 -2.25 -2.29
N ARG A 38 5.29 -1.23 -3.13
CA ARG A 38 6.30 -0.20 -2.87
C ARG A 38 5.97 0.61 -1.61
N ALA A 39 4.70 0.97 -1.39
CA ALA A 39 4.27 1.73 -0.23
C ALA A 39 4.47 0.94 1.08
N ILE A 40 4.15 -0.36 1.09
CA ILE A 40 4.31 -1.23 2.26
C ILE A 40 5.77 -1.69 2.49
N SER A 41 6.65 -1.52 1.50
CA SER A 41 8.09 -1.74 1.68
C SER A 41 8.79 -0.56 2.36
N LEU A 42 8.10 0.56 2.59
CA LEU A 42 8.69 1.74 3.24
C LEU A 42 8.77 1.57 4.76
N SER A 43 9.86 2.06 5.35
CA SER A 43 9.96 2.22 6.81
C SER A 43 9.14 3.43 7.26
N LEU A 44 7.89 3.18 7.66
CA LEU A 44 6.95 4.19 8.10
C LEU A 44 6.46 3.90 9.54
N PRO A 45 6.05 4.93 10.29
CA PRO A 45 5.44 4.73 11.61
C PRO A 45 4.27 3.73 11.56
N PRO A 46 4.08 2.87 12.59
CA PRO A 46 3.07 1.82 12.59
C PRO A 46 1.65 2.30 12.25
N LYS A 47 1.28 3.50 12.71
CA LYS A 47 -0.01 4.14 12.41
C LYS A 47 -0.22 4.38 10.91
N LYS A 48 0.84 4.78 10.20
CA LYS A 48 0.84 5.03 8.75
C LYS A 48 0.84 3.72 7.96
N MET A 49 1.61 2.73 8.39
CA MET A 49 1.59 1.41 7.73
C MET A 49 0.27 0.70 7.88
N LYS A 50 -0.34 0.74 9.07
CA LYS A 50 -1.68 0.20 9.28
C LYS A 50 -2.70 0.81 8.31
N PHE A 51 -2.59 2.11 8.01
CA PHE A 51 -3.44 2.77 7.03
C PHE A 51 -3.21 2.22 5.61
N LEU A 52 -1.95 2.09 5.17
CA LEU A 52 -1.61 1.55 3.84
C LEU A 52 -2.06 0.09 3.69
N PHE A 53 -1.77 -0.77 4.66
CA PHE A 53 -2.22 -2.17 4.64
C PHE A 53 -3.74 -2.30 4.63
N LYS A 54 -4.45 -1.48 5.41
CA LYS A 54 -5.92 -1.47 5.40
C LYS A 54 -6.44 -1.10 4.01
N LYS A 55 -5.93 -0.02 3.41
CA LYS A 55 -6.32 0.40 2.06
C LYS A 55 -6.01 -0.67 1.01
N TYR A 56 -4.87 -1.35 1.14
CA TYR A 56 -4.50 -2.43 0.22
C TYR A 56 -5.45 -3.63 0.32
N LEU A 57 -5.79 -4.04 1.55
CA LEU A 57 -6.79 -5.07 1.79
C LEU A 57 -8.17 -4.70 1.26
N GLU A 58 -8.59 -3.45 1.41
CA GLU A 58 -9.87 -2.97 0.86
C GLU A 58 -9.89 -3.02 -0.67
N TYR A 59 -8.77 -2.68 -1.33
CA TYR A 59 -8.64 -2.82 -2.77
C TYR A 59 -8.72 -4.28 -3.23
N GLU A 60 -7.91 -5.19 -2.68
CA GLU A 60 -7.92 -6.61 -3.10
C GLU A 60 -9.27 -7.27 -2.81
N LYS A 61 -9.96 -6.88 -1.72
CA LYS A 61 -11.37 -7.29 -1.47
C LYS A 61 -12.34 -6.79 -2.52
N SER A 62 -12.14 -5.59 -3.03
CA SER A 62 -12.98 -5.03 -4.10
C SER A 62 -12.73 -5.73 -5.43
N VAL A 63 -11.50 -6.20 -5.68
CA VAL A 63 -11.15 -7.00 -6.86
C VAL A 63 -11.66 -8.44 -6.73
N GLY A 64 -11.67 -8.98 -5.49
CA GLY A 64 -12.14 -10.34 -5.20
C GLY A 64 -11.04 -11.40 -5.22
N ASP A 65 -9.77 -10.99 -5.13
CA ASP A 65 -8.63 -11.92 -5.14
C ASP A 65 -8.29 -12.41 -3.71
N GLU A 66 -8.82 -13.58 -3.35
CA GLU A 66 -8.66 -14.15 -2.01
C GLU A 66 -7.21 -14.50 -1.65
N GLU A 67 -6.42 -14.94 -2.63
CA GLU A 67 -5.01 -15.29 -2.43
C GLU A 67 -4.20 -14.04 -2.08
N ARG A 68 -4.44 -12.95 -2.81
CA ARG A 68 -3.79 -11.65 -2.54
C ARG A 68 -4.24 -11.08 -1.21
N ILE A 69 -5.51 -11.16 -0.86
CA ILE A 69 -6.00 -10.72 0.45
C ILE A 69 -5.26 -11.43 1.58
N GLU A 70 -5.05 -12.75 1.47
CA GLU A 70 -4.27 -13.49 2.47
C GLU A 70 -2.80 -13.07 2.48
N SER A 71 -2.18 -12.92 1.30
CA SER A 71 -0.81 -12.43 1.18
C SER A 71 -0.62 -11.07 1.85
N VAL A 72 -1.54 -10.14 1.67
CA VAL A 72 -1.45 -8.79 2.28
C VAL A 72 -1.60 -8.86 3.79
N LYS A 73 -2.50 -9.72 4.31
CA LYS A 73 -2.62 -9.95 5.76
C LYS A 73 -1.32 -10.50 6.36
N ARG A 74 -0.68 -11.45 5.67
CA ARG A 74 0.58 -12.05 6.08
C ARG A 74 1.69 -11.01 6.19
N LYS A 75 1.87 -10.21 5.13
CA LYS A 75 2.84 -9.09 5.11
C LYS A 75 2.58 -8.09 6.23
N ALA A 76 1.31 -7.81 6.55
CA ALA A 76 0.96 -6.92 7.65
C ALA A 76 1.38 -7.50 9.02
N MET A 77 1.21 -8.80 9.23
CA MET A 77 1.67 -9.48 10.45
C MET A 77 3.19 -9.47 10.56
N GLU A 78 3.88 -9.86 9.49
CA GLU A 78 5.35 -9.86 9.40
C GLU A 78 5.93 -8.46 9.67
N TYR A 79 5.28 -7.41 9.13
CA TYR A 79 5.68 -6.03 9.40
C TYR A 79 5.57 -5.69 10.88
N VAL A 80 4.46 -6.05 11.53
CA VAL A 80 4.26 -5.79 12.97
C VAL A 80 5.31 -6.51 13.79
N GLU A 81 5.55 -7.80 13.52
CA GLU A 81 6.58 -8.60 14.21
C GLU A 81 7.98 -7.99 14.04
N SER A 82 8.34 -7.58 12.82
CA SER A 82 9.63 -6.94 12.54
C SER A 82 9.78 -5.56 13.19
N THR A 83 8.68 -4.85 13.48
CA THR A 83 8.74 -3.54 14.16
C THR A 83 8.74 -3.63 15.69
N LEU A 84 8.51 -4.81 16.26
CA LEU A 84 8.49 -5.06 17.71
C LEU A 84 9.82 -5.60 18.26
N THR A 85 10.79 -5.90 17.38
CA THR A 85 12.15 -6.35 17.72
C THR A 85 13.12 -5.18 17.64
#